data_AF-A0A950RPX9-F1
#
_entry.id   AF-A0A950RPX9-F1
#
_cell.length_a   1.000
_cell.length_b   1.000
_cell.length_c   1.000
_cell.angle_alpha   90.00
_cell.angle_beta   90.00
_cell.angle_gamma   90.00
#
_symmetry.space_group_name_H-M   'P 1'
#
loop_
_entity.id
_entity.type
_entity.pdbx_description
1 polymer ?
#
loop_
_entity_poly.entity_id
_entity_poly.type
_entity_poly.pdbx_seq_one_letter_code
_entity_poly.pdbx_strand_id
1 'polypeptide(L)'
;MATVDTSDSRFVKAVAIADNAGQWLKCRTHDGKKAYGIRSQRDASHIYFVTRTSCDCTDAQRHPEKVCKHRLAVLIHVARVAGGSKPMPATDVLDGLAVLVADKNPTLKMVRHPDGSLTWESETAADRYDEIFKRFED
;
A
#
# COMPACT_ATOMS: atom_id res chain seq x y z
N MET A 1 6.91 -17.05 7.49
CA MET A 1 5.88 -16.04 7.20
C MET A 1 6.20 -14.84 8.09
N ALA A 2 6.56 -13.68 7.53
CA ALA A 2 6.93 -12.52 8.33
C ALA A 2 5.65 -11.77 8.69
N THR A 3 5.31 -11.72 9.97
CA THR A 3 4.22 -10.88 10.49
C THR A 3 4.66 -9.42 10.37
N VAL A 4 3.84 -8.62 9.68
CA VAL A 4 4.07 -7.20 9.51
C VAL A 4 3.39 -6.49 10.67
N ASP A 5 4.19 -5.95 11.58
CA ASP A 5 3.71 -5.10 12.67
C ASP A 5 3.62 -3.65 12.17
N THR A 6 2.40 -3.13 12.06
CA THR A 6 2.15 -1.75 11.60
C THR A 6 2.57 -0.70 12.62
N SER A 7 2.85 -1.10 13.87
CA SER A 7 3.41 -0.22 14.90
C SER A 7 4.93 -0.06 14.81
N ASP A 8 5.62 -0.88 13.99
CA ASP A 8 7.05 -0.70 13.76
C ASP A 8 7.28 0.54 12.88
N SER A 9 8.00 1.53 13.43
CA SER A 9 8.49 2.70 12.67
C SER A 9 9.21 2.36 11.36
N ARG A 10 9.78 1.14 11.24
CA ARG A 10 10.40 0.63 10.00
C ARG A 10 9.38 0.35 8.91
N PHE A 11 8.14 -0.01 9.28
CA PHE A 11 7.07 -0.31 8.34
C PHE A 11 6.69 0.93 7.52
N VAL A 12 6.44 2.07 8.17
CA VAL A 12 6.11 3.33 7.47
C VAL A 12 7.20 3.70 6.46
N LYS A 13 8.48 3.59 6.86
CA LYS A 13 9.61 3.85 5.96
C LYS A 13 9.70 2.81 4.83
N ALA A 14 9.38 1.55 5.10
CA ALA A 14 9.40 0.49 4.10
C ALA A 14 8.31 0.68 3.04
N VAL A 15 7.11 1.12 3.43
CA VAL A 15 6.02 1.46 2.51
C VAL A 15 6.47 2.58 1.57
N ALA A 16 7.00 3.69 2.10
CA ALA A 16 7.48 4.80 1.28
C ALA A 16 8.61 4.39 0.31
N ILE A 17 9.49 3.48 0.72
CA ILE A 17 10.51 2.90 -0.17
C ILE A 17 9.84 2.06 -1.27
N ALA A 18 8.87 1.22 -0.92
CA ALA A 18 8.13 0.35 -1.85
C ALA A 18 7.27 1.11 -2.87
N ASP A 19 6.77 2.29 -2.52
CA ASP A 19 6.02 3.15 -3.46
C ASP A 19 6.91 3.64 -4.62
N ASN A 20 8.22 3.76 -4.38
CA ASN A 20 9.21 4.11 -5.41
C ASN A 20 9.80 2.88 -6.12
N ALA A 21 9.17 1.70 -6.01
CA ALA A 21 9.71 0.46 -6.58
C ALA A 21 9.86 0.47 -8.11
N GLY A 22 9.12 1.35 -8.81
CA GLY A 22 9.29 1.55 -10.25
C GLY A 22 10.68 2.04 -10.65
N GLN A 23 11.42 2.69 -9.74
CA GLN A 23 12.76 3.22 -9.99
C GLN A 23 13.89 2.27 -9.55
N TRP A 24 13.57 1.11 -8.97
CA TRP A 24 14.58 0.19 -8.50
C TRP A 24 15.30 -0.51 -9.65
N LEU A 25 16.60 -0.73 -9.48
CA LEU A 25 17.36 -1.54 -10.42
C LEU A 25 16.90 -2.99 -10.29
N LYS A 26 16.50 -3.60 -11.41
CA LYS A 26 16.15 -5.03 -11.46
C LYS A 26 17.43 -5.82 -11.70
N CYS A 27 17.81 -6.64 -10.73
CA CYS A 27 19.01 -7.46 -10.83
C CYS A 27 18.69 -8.93 -10.51
N ARG A 28 19.67 -9.79 -10.79
CA ARG A 28 19.64 -11.19 -10.36
C ARG A 28 20.89 -11.48 -9.55
N THR A 29 20.75 -12.30 -8.52
CA THR A 29 21.90 -12.86 -7.82
C THR A 29 22.67 -13.77 -8.76
N HIS A 30 23.90 -14.13 -8.41
CA HIS A 30 24.69 -15.12 -9.13
C HIS A 30 23.89 -16.43 -9.37
N ASP A 31 23.14 -16.87 -8.35
CA ASP A 31 22.27 -18.07 -8.43
C ASP A 31 20.96 -17.84 -9.21
N GLY A 32 20.83 -16.75 -9.95
CA GLY A 32 19.66 -16.43 -10.77
C GLY A 32 18.41 -15.94 -10.02
N LYS A 33 18.47 -15.78 -8.69
CA LYS A 33 17.33 -15.30 -7.89
C LYS A 33 17.08 -13.81 -8.11
N LYS A 34 15.81 -13.40 -8.07
CA LYS A 34 15.42 -11.99 -8.24
C LYS A 34 15.96 -11.13 -7.10
N ALA A 35 16.63 -10.05 -7.45
CA ALA A 35 17.14 -9.04 -6.53
C ALA A 35 16.74 -7.64 -7.01
N TYR A 36 16.76 -6.69 -6.08
CA TYR A 36 16.45 -5.28 -6.34
C TYR A 36 17.59 -4.42 -5.81
N GLY A 37 18.06 -3.49 -6.63
CA GLY A 37 18.97 -2.42 -6.23
C GLY A 37 18.18 -1.22 -5.76
N ILE A 38 18.22 -0.95 -4.46
CA ILE A 38 17.50 0.14 -3.80
C ILE A 38 18.51 1.22 -3.39
N ARG A 39 18.33 2.46 -3.86
CA ARG A 39 19.21 3.58 -3.51
C ARG A 39 19.11 3.92 -2.03
N SER A 40 20.24 4.29 -1.43
CA SER A 40 20.27 4.80 -0.06
C SER A 40 19.57 6.16 0.01
N GLN A 41 18.78 6.36 1.07
CA GLN A 41 18.15 7.66 1.36
C GLN A 41 19.14 8.70 1.86
N ARG A 42 20.32 8.28 2.35
CA ARG A 42 21.36 9.19 2.86
C ARG A 42 22.37 9.58 1.77
N ASP A 43 22.61 8.68 0.83
CA ASP A 43 23.58 8.86 -0.24
C ASP A 43 23.02 8.27 -1.54
N ALA A 44 22.62 9.14 -2.47
CA ALA A 44 22.01 8.74 -3.72
C ALA A 44 22.93 7.92 -4.63
N SER A 45 24.25 7.98 -4.42
CA SER A 45 25.24 7.21 -5.17
C SER A 45 25.37 5.76 -4.67
N HIS A 46 24.93 5.49 -3.43
CA HIS A 46 25.01 4.16 -2.84
C HIS A 46 23.75 3.35 -3.12
N ILE A 47 23.92 2.10 -3.55
CA ILE A 47 22.83 1.18 -3.87
C ILE A 47 22.98 -0.07 -3.00
N TYR A 48 21.90 -0.41 -2.29
CA TYR A 48 21.79 -1.66 -1.54
C TYR A 48 21.19 -2.74 -2.42
N PHE A 49 21.79 -3.92 -2.43
CA PHE A 49 21.23 -5.12 -3.06
C PHE A 49 20.34 -5.88 -2.08
N VAL A 50 19.10 -6.09 -2.51
CA VAL A 50 18.03 -6.59 -1.63
C VAL A 50 17.30 -7.74 -2.30
N THR A 51 17.19 -8.85 -1.58
CA THR A 51 16.34 -9.98 -1.94
C THR A 51 15.21 -10.13 -0.91
N ARG A 52 14.33 -11.12 -1.06
CA ARG A 52 13.30 -11.42 -0.05
C ARG A 52 13.91 -11.87 1.29
N THR A 53 15.13 -12.40 1.27
CA THR A 53 15.76 -13.05 2.43
C THR A 53 17.03 -12.34 2.91
N SER A 54 17.63 -11.46 2.10
CA SER A 54 18.88 -10.78 2.42
C SER A 54 18.86 -9.31 2.01
N CYS A 55 19.66 -8.51 2.70
CA CYS A 55 19.97 -7.13 2.35
C CYS A 55 21.40 -6.84 2.80
N ASP A 56 22.17 -6.14 1.98
CA ASP A 56 23.54 -5.73 2.26
C ASP A 56 23.65 -4.40 3.04
N CYS A 57 22.52 -3.80 3.43
CA CYS A 57 22.55 -2.53 4.16
C CYS A 57 23.14 -2.68 5.56
N THR A 58 23.67 -1.58 6.09
CA THR A 58 24.30 -1.54 7.42
C THR A 58 23.39 -2.03 8.55
N ASP A 59 22.08 -1.77 8.46
CA ASP A 59 21.10 -2.22 9.46
C ASP A 59 20.96 -3.75 9.47
N ALA A 60 20.91 -4.38 8.28
CA ALA A 60 20.88 -5.84 8.15
C ALA A 60 22.21 -6.49 8.57
N GLN A 61 23.34 -5.81 8.35
CA GLN A 61 24.64 -6.28 8.83
C GLN A 61 24.78 -6.22 10.35
N ARG A 62 24.23 -5.17 10.99
CA ARG A 62 24.28 -4.99 12.46
C ARG A 62 23.26 -5.84 13.20
N HIS A 63 22.11 -6.10 12.59
CA HIS A 63 20.99 -6.83 13.17
C HIS A 63 20.48 -7.91 12.20
N PRO A 64 21.27 -8.97 11.92
CA PRO A 64 20.92 -9.99 10.94
C PRO A 64 19.64 -10.75 11.30
N GLU A 65 19.29 -10.80 12.58
CA GLU A 65 18.06 -11.40 13.10
C GLU A 65 16.80 -10.57 12.80
N LYS A 66 16.95 -9.28 12.49
CA LYS A 66 15.84 -8.36 12.25
C LYS A 66 15.64 -8.08 10.76
N VAL A 67 14.39 -7.82 10.38
CA VAL A 67 14.06 -7.41 9.01
C VAL A 67 14.34 -5.91 8.89
N CYS A 68 15.36 -5.54 8.11
CA CYS A 68 15.60 -4.14 7.81
C CYS A 68 14.49 -3.55 6.93
N LYS A 69 14.35 -2.22 6.94
CA LYS A 69 13.33 -1.51 6.14
C LYS A 69 13.38 -1.84 4.63
N HIS A 70 14.56 -2.10 4.07
CA HIS A 70 14.69 -2.40 2.65
C HIS A 70 14.14 -3.79 2.31
N ARG A 71 14.43 -4.80 3.14
CA ARG A 71 13.90 -6.15 2.98
C ARG A 71 12.38 -6.15 3.16
N LEU A 72 11.88 -5.38 4.13
CA LEU A 72 10.44 -5.16 4.32
C LEU A 72 9.79 -4.51 3.09
N ALA A 73 10.43 -3.50 2.50
CA ALA A 73 9.94 -2.86 1.28
C ALA A 73 9.85 -3.83 0.09
N VAL A 74 10.85 -4.70 -0.08
CA VAL A 74 10.81 -5.77 -1.10
C VAL A 74 9.69 -6.75 -0.83
N LEU A 75 9.44 -7.14 0.43
CA LEU A 75 8.33 -8.03 0.78
C LEU A 75 6.98 -7.39 0.45
N ILE A 76 6.78 -6.11 0.78
CA ILE A 76 5.59 -5.33 0.43
C ILE A 76 5.41 -5.27 -1.10
N HIS A 77 6.47 -4.94 -1.84
CA HIS A 77 6.42 -4.89 -3.30
C HIS A 77 6.06 -6.24 -3.92
N VAL A 78 6.68 -7.33 -3.46
CA VAL A 78 6.38 -8.67 -3.96
C VAL A 78 4.92 -9.06 -3.67
N ALA A 79 4.40 -8.72 -2.48
CA ALA A 79 3.00 -8.96 -2.14
C ALA A 79 2.05 -8.19 -3.08
N ARG A 80 2.31 -6.90 -3.31
CA ARG A 80 1.55 -6.07 -4.27
C ARG A 80 1.53 -6.66 -5.68
N VAL A 81 2.69 -7.12 -6.16
CA VAL A 81 2.79 -7.72 -7.50
C VAL A 81 2.10 -9.09 -7.57
N ALA A 82 2.20 -9.91 -6.52
CA ALA A 82 1.57 -11.24 -6.48
C ALA A 82 0.04 -11.18 -6.38
N GLY A 83 -0.50 -10.17 -5.68
CA GLY A 83 -1.95 -9.97 -5.52
C GLY A 83 -2.65 -9.36 -6.73
N GLY A 84 -1.95 -9.07 -7.84
CA GLY A 84 -2.54 -8.49 -9.06
C GLY A 84 -3.04 -7.04 -8.92
N SER A 85 -3.03 -6.47 -7.71
CA SER A 85 -3.43 -5.10 -7.43
C SER A 85 -2.33 -4.13 -7.85
N LYS A 86 -2.61 -3.32 -8.88
CA LYS A 86 -1.79 -2.14 -9.20
C LYS A 86 -1.77 -1.27 -7.93
N PRO A 87 -0.60 -0.99 -7.33
CA PRO A 87 -0.57 -0.18 -6.11
C PRO A 87 -1.15 1.19 -6.44
N MET A 88 -2.24 1.56 -5.76
CA MET A 88 -2.71 2.95 -5.76
C MET A 88 -1.63 3.80 -5.08
N PRO A 89 -1.09 4.82 -5.75
CA PRO A 89 -0.19 5.74 -5.10
C PRO A 89 -0.92 6.41 -3.92
N ALA A 90 -0.19 6.68 -2.85
CA ALA A 90 -0.76 7.24 -1.61
C ALA A 90 -1.49 8.58 -1.83
N THR A 91 -1.12 9.32 -2.88
CA THR A 91 -1.80 10.55 -3.33
C THR A 91 -3.25 10.28 -3.72
N ASP A 92 -3.52 9.21 -4.46
CA ASP A 92 -4.86 8.88 -4.93
C ASP A 92 -5.78 8.47 -3.77
N VAL A 93 -5.20 7.88 -2.71
CA VAL A 93 -5.93 7.56 -1.47
C VAL A 93 -6.26 8.84 -0.68
N LEU A 94 -5.32 9.78 -0.58
CA LEU A 94 -5.54 11.06 0.10
C LEU A 94 -6.55 11.93 -0.63
N ASP A 95 -6.50 11.99 -1.96
CA ASP A 95 -7.46 12.73 -2.78
C ASP A 95 -8.86 12.10 -2.69
N GLY A 96 -8.95 10.77 -2.75
CA GLY A 96 -10.21 10.05 -2.53
C GLY A 96 -10.80 10.31 -1.14
N LEU A 97 -9.97 10.29 -0.10
CA LEU A 97 -10.40 10.59 1.27
C LEU A 97 -10.80 12.06 1.43
N ALA A 98 -10.09 12.98 0.78
CA ALA A 98 -10.42 14.41 0.79
C ALA A 98 -11.76 14.68 0.10
N VAL A 99 -12.04 14.02 -1.03
CA VAL A 99 -13.35 14.08 -1.70
C VAL A 99 -14.45 13.52 -0.79
N LEU A 100 -14.22 12.40 -0.13
CA LEU A 100 -15.19 11.81 0.82
C LEU A 100 -15.46 12.71 2.02
N VAL A 101 -14.44 13.39 2.55
CA VAL A 101 -14.58 14.32 3.68
C VAL A 101 -15.20 15.66 3.23
N ALA A 102 -14.98 16.07 1.98
CA ALA A 102 -15.53 17.29 1.41
C ALA A 102 -16.97 17.14 0.92
N ASP A 103 -17.43 15.92 0.57
CA ASP A 103 -18.82 15.65 0.20
C ASP A 103 -19.73 15.68 1.44
N LYS A 104 -20.14 16.90 1.80
CA LYS A 104 -21.08 17.18 2.89
C LYS A 104 -22.53 17.28 2.42
N ASN A 105 -22.81 17.01 1.13
CA ASN A 105 -24.15 17.17 0.58
C ASN A 105 -24.90 15.82 0.64
N PRO A 106 -25.94 15.69 1.49
CA PRO A 106 -26.75 14.49 1.47
C PRO A 106 -27.48 14.42 0.13
N THR A 107 -27.31 13.31 -0.59
CA THR A 107 -28.13 13.04 -1.77
C THR A 107 -29.46 12.50 -1.28
N LEU A 108 -30.55 13.15 -1.65
CA LEU A 108 -31.89 12.68 -1.29
C LEU A 108 -32.32 11.60 -2.27
N LYS A 109 -32.59 10.40 -1.76
CA LYS A 109 -33.16 9.29 -2.52
C LYS A 109 -34.67 9.27 -2.31
N MET A 110 -35.42 9.31 -3.40
CA MET A 110 -36.86 9.14 -3.35
C MET A 110 -37.19 7.65 -3.25
N VAL A 111 -37.84 7.24 -2.15
CA VAL A 111 -38.25 5.86 -1.90
C VAL A 111 -39.77 5.77 -2.05
N ARG A 112 -40.22 4.76 -2.80
CA ARG A 112 -41.64 4.45 -2.97
C ARG A 112 -42.01 3.25 -2.13
N HIS A 113 -42.93 3.45 -1.19
CA HIS A 113 -43.39 2.41 -0.29
C HIS A 113 -44.46 1.52 -0.94
N PRO A 114 -44.68 0.30 -0.43
CA PRO A 114 -45.68 -0.63 -0.93
C PRO A 114 -47.12 -0.08 -0.90
N ASP A 115 -47.40 0.87 0.00
CA ASP A 115 -48.68 1.57 0.13
C ASP A 115 -48.86 2.71 -0.90
N GLY A 116 -47.85 2.94 -1.75
CA GLY A 116 -47.84 3.95 -2.80
C GLY A 116 -47.36 5.33 -2.35
N SER A 117 -47.05 5.52 -1.06
CA SER A 117 -46.48 6.77 -0.54
C SER A 117 -45.03 6.97 -1.00
N LEU A 118 -44.60 8.24 -1.05
CA LEU A 118 -43.25 8.64 -1.43
C LEU A 118 -42.57 9.35 -0.25
N THR A 119 -41.38 8.91 0.12
CA THR A 119 -40.52 9.57 1.11
C THR A 119 -39.19 9.97 0.48
N TRP A 120 -38.58 11.02 1.02
CA TRP A 120 -37.21 11.42 0.69
C TRP A 120 -36.30 11.00 1.84
N GLU A 121 -35.39 10.08 1.58
CA GLU A 121 -34.42 9.59 2.56
C GLU A 121 -33.04 10.16 2.22
N SER A 122 -32.32 10.64 3.22
CA SER A 122 -30.96 11.14 3.04
C SER A 122 -29.99 9.98 2.94
N GLU A 123 -29.33 9.84 1.79
CA GLU A 123 -28.23 8.91 1.59
C GLU A 123 -26.92 9.65 1.88
N THR A 124 -26.18 9.18 2.88
CA THR A 124 -24.85 9.74 3.17
C THR A 124 -23.84 9.26 2.14
N ALA A 125 -22.72 9.97 2.00
CA ALA A 125 -21.63 9.51 1.14
C ALA A 125 -21.15 8.10 1.55
N ALA A 126 -21.13 7.79 2.86
CA ALA A 126 -20.76 6.47 3.36
C ALA A 126 -21.69 5.37 2.80
N ASP A 127 -23.00 5.60 2.81
CA ASP A 127 -23.99 4.64 2.28
C ASP A 127 -23.83 4.43 0.77
N ARG A 128 -23.52 5.50 0.02
CA ARG A 128 -23.34 5.46 -1.44
C ARG A 128 -22.11 4.63 -1.87
N TYR A 129 -21.03 4.69 -1.10
CA TYR A 129 -19.78 4.01 -1.43
C TYR A 129 -19.65 2.63 -0.75
N ASP A 130 -20.57 2.24 0.13
CA ASP A 130 -20.56 0.97 0.86
C ASP A 130 -20.59 -0.25 -0.10
N GLU A 131 -21.30 -0.15 -1.22
CA GLU A 131 -21.31 -1.20 -2.26
C GLU A 131 -19.96 -1.38 -2.97
N ILE A 132 -19.15 -0.32 -3.04
CA ILE A 132 -17.80 -0.40 -3.63
C ILE A 132 -16.87 -1.17 -2.69
N PHE A 133 -16.98 -0.98 -1.38
CA PHE A 133 -16.15 -1.70 -0.41
C PHE A 133 -16.54 -3.17 -0.25
N LYS A 134 -17.84 -3.49 -0.29
CA LYS A 134 -18.34 -4.88 -0.27
C LYS A 134 -17.80 -5.76 -1.40
N ARG A 135 -17.41 -5.16 -2.53
CA ARG A 135 -16.85 -5.88 -3.69
C ARG A 135 -15.41 -6.39 -3.49
N PHE A 136 -14.74 -5.97 -2.43
CA PHE A 136 -13.36 -6.36 -2.11
C PHE A 136 -13.26 -7.28 -0.88
N GLU A 137 -14.38 -7.73 -0.33
CA GLU A 137 -14.44 -8.64 0.83
C GLU A 137 -14.53 -10.14 0.46
N ASP A 138 -14.47 -10.49 -0.84
CA ASP A 138 -14.39 -11.89 -1.33
C ASP A 138 -12.95 -12.34 -1.65
#